data_AF-A0A803PLC7-F1
#
_entry.id   AF-A0A803PLC7-F1
#
_cell.length_a   1.000
_cell.length_b   1.000
_cell.length_c   1.000
_cell.angle_alpha   90.00
_cell.angle_beta   90.00
_cell.angle_gamma   90.00
#
_symmetry.space_group_name_H-M   'P 1'
#
loop_
_entity.id
_entity.type
_entity.pdbx_description
1 polymer ?
#
loop_
_entity_poly.entity_id
_entity_poly.type
_entity_poly.pdbx_seq_one_letter_code
_entity_poly.pdbx_strand_id
1 'polypeptide(L)'
;MAAAIHDYFASIFIASTIDEDALVTTLNVIPTTITPEMNTELLKPFEAAEVELALHSMASNKSPGIDGMSPMFYQQNWVVVGNLITAVVLSVLNEGADSTSLNKTLITLIPKIEKPQRLQDFRPISLCNVISKLITKVLVNRFKHVLPYVISETQSAFLLNLLITDNILVAFELVNAIKNKTSGRKGVASLKLDMSKAFDRVKWRFIKEVMRKMGFASEWTALIMSCLRTNNFSFLLNGEVTGSLIPSRGLRQGCPLSPYLFLICSEGLSRLVQHEETSGHLNGSANTMPHQFLNLFLHDVLSITKQINAIKAVVGCFESHEMEAIAMFHNLNWALQLQLPVTQIETNALRVFNAL
;
A
#
# COMPACT_ATOMS: atom_id res chain seq x y z
N MET A 1 -12.73 17.07 22.01
CA MET A 1 -12.67 16.74 20.57
C MET A 1 -11.24 16.54 20.08
N ALA A 2 -10.33 17.51 20.25
CA ALA A 2 -8.92 17.37 19.85
C ALA A 2 -8.20 16.15 20.46
N ALA A 3 -8.37 15.89 21.77
CA ALA A 3 -7.78 14.71 22.43
C ALA A 3 -8.30 13.39 21.82
N ALA A 4 -9.62 13.26 21.63
CA ALA A 4 -10.21 12.06 21.01
C ALA A 4 -9.73 11.83 19.56
N ILE A 5 -9.46 12.89 18.81
CA ILE A 5 -8.90 12.82 17.45
C ILE A 5 -7.44 12.39 17.49
N HIS A 6 -6.66 13.00 18.39
CA HIS A 6 -5.28 12.60 18.62
C HIS A 6 -5.20 11.12 18.99
N ASP A 7 -5.98 10.65 19.96
CA ASP A 7 -5.97 9.26 20.42
C ASP A 7 -6.41 8.28 19.31
N TYR A 8 -7.43 8.65 18.54
CA TYR A 8 -7.86 7.87 17.39
C TYR A 8 -6.73 7.73 16.35
N PHE A 9 -6.09 8.82 15.94
CA PHE A 9 -5.03 8.77 14.95
C PHE A 9 -3.73 8.17 15.50
N ALA A 10 -3.44 8.35 16.79
CA ALA A 10 -2.35 7.65 17.48
C ALA A 10 -2.55 6.14 17.40
N SER A 11 -3.78 5.65 17.64
CA SER A 11 -4.08 4.21 17.50
C SER A 11 -3.87 3.66 16.08
N ILE A 12 -3.95 4.53 15.06
CA ILE A 12 -3.76 4.15 13.65
C ILE A 12 -2.30 4.22 13.23
N PHE A 13 -1.58 5.27 13.64
CA PHE A 13 -0.26 5.60 13.10
C PHE A 13 0.92 5.28 14.03
N ILE A 14 0.65 4.88 15.27
CA ILE A 14 1.67 4.35 16.18
C ILE A 14 1.68 2.83 16.02
N ALA A 15 2.85 2.28 15.71
CA ALA A 15 3.05 0.86 15.47
C ALA A 15 3.05 0.05 16.76
N SER A 16 2.46 -1.14 16.71
CA SER A 16 2.72 -2.21 17.68
C SER A 16 4.01 -2.97 17.34
N THR A 17 4.43 -3.87 18.23
CA THR A 17 5.57 -4.78 18.00
C THR A 17 5.37 -5.62 16.74
N ILE A 18 6.46 -5.92 16.02
CA ILE A 18 6.41 -6.83 14.86
C ILE A 18 6.44 -8.27 15.34
N ASP A 19 5.64 -9.12 14.68
CA ASP A 19 5.78 -10.56 14.73
C ASP A 19 7.01 -10.97 13.91
N GLU A 20 8.07 -11.41 14.59
CA GLU A 20 9.34 -11.74 13.98
C GLU A 20 9.26 -13.04 13.15
N ASP A 21 8.45 -14.02 13.58
CA ASP A 21 8.31 -15.30 12.87
C ASP A 21 7.60 -15.09 11.53
N ALA A 22 6.54 -14.28 11.53
CA ALA A 22 5.86 -13.88 10.31
C ALA A 22 6.75 -13.05 9.38
N LEU A 23 7.56 -12.14 9.95
CA LEU A 23 8.51 -11.35 9.16
C LEU A 23 9.51 -12.27 8.45
N VAL A 24 10.16 -13.17 9.19
CA VAL A 24 11.13 -14.12 8.63
C VAL A 24 10.50 -14.99 7.56
N THR A 25 9.29 -15.51 7.80
CA THR A 25 8.54 -16.31 6.83
C THR A 25 8.32 -15.55 5.52
N THR A 26 7.85 -14.31 5.61
CA THR A 26 7.65 -13.44 4.43
C THR A 26 8.96 -13.15 3.71
N LEU A 27 10.03 -12.82 4.44
CA LEU A 27 11.32 -12.51 3.83
C LEU A 27 11.98 -13.72 3.16
N ASN A 28 11.70 -14.95 3.60
CA ASN A 28 12.28 -16.15 3.03
C ASN A 28 11.79 -16.44 1.60
N VAL A 29 10.56 -16.02 1.26
CA VAL A 29 9.95 -16.24 -0.06
C VAL A 29 10.22 -15.11 -1.06
N ILE A 30 10.75 -13.97 -0.58
CA ILE A 30 11.08 -12.82 -1.43
C ILE A 30 12.47 -13.03 -2.05
N PRO A 31 12.62 -12.99 -3.37
CA PRO A 31 13.94 -13.06 -3.99
C PRO A 31 14.71 -11.74 -3.86
N THR A 32 16.03 -11.85 -3.97
CA THR A 32 16.90 -10.69 -4.20
C THR A 32 16.92 -10.40 -5.71
N THR A 33 16.44 -9.24 -6.11
CA THR A 33 16.25 -8.87 -7.53
C THR A 33 17.01 -7.61 -7.94
N ILE A 34 17.37 -6.76 -6.99
CA ILE A 34 18.18 -5.56 -7.26
C ILE A 34 19.66 -5.96 -7.37
N THR A 35 20.26 -5.63 -8.51
CA THR A 35 21.68 -5.91 -8.78
C THR A 35 22.59 -4.77 -8.27
N PRO A 36 23.90 -5.02 -8.11
CA PRO A 36 24.86 -3.97 -7.79
C PRO A 36 24.86 -2.79 -8.77
N GLU A 37 24.65 -3.06 -10.07
CA GLU A 37 24.57 -2.04 -11.12
C GLU A 37 23.33 -1.17 -10.92
N MET A 38 22.17 -1.77 -10.62
CA MET A 38 20.95 -1.01 -10.30
C MET A 38 21.14 -0.14 -9.06
N ASN A 39 21.79 -0.65 -8.02
CA ASN A 39 22.12 0.15 -6.83
C ASN A 39 23.07 1.31 -7.18
N THR A 40 24.06 1.08 -8.04
CA THR A 40 24.98 2.12 -8.50
C THR A 40 24.22 3.25 -9.21
N GLU A 41 23.26 2.90 -10.07
CA GLU A 41 22.40 3.88 -10.74
C GLU A 41 21.49 4.65 -9.76
N LEU A 42 20.85 3.96 -8.82
CA LEU A 42 19.99 4.58 -7.80
C LEU A 42 20.77 5.57 -6.91
N LEU A 43 22.03 5.26 -6.59
CA LEU A 43 22.89 6.01 -5.68
C LEU A 43 23.72 7.11 -6.35
N LYS A 44 23.57 7.34 -7.65
CA LYS A 44 24.20 8.50 -8.30
C LYS A 44 23.81 9.80 -7.56
N PRO A 45 24.65 10.84 -7.55
CA PRO A 45 24.22 12.14 -7.03
C PRO A 45 22.95 12.63 -7.73
N PHE A 46 22.00 13.18 -6.99
CA PHE A 46 20.82 13.85 -7.53
C PHE A 46 21.20 15.19 -8.14
N GLU A 47 20.58 15.51 -9.27
CA GLU A 47 20.89 16.70 -10.06
C GLU A 47 19.76 17.73 -10.05
N ALA A 48 20.12 19.00 -10.28
CA ALA A 48 19.16 20.11 -10.36
C ALA A 48 18.07 19.88 -11.42
N ALA A 49 18.44 19.30 -12.56
CA ALA A 49 17.51 18.97 -13.63
C ALA A 49 16.42 17.99 -13.19
N GLU A 50 16.76 17.01 -12.33
CA GLU A 50 15.76 16.06 -11.80
C GLU A 50 14.73 16.76 -10.92
N VAL A 51 15.15 17.77 -10.16
CA VAL A 51 14.27 18.56 -9.29
C VAL A 51 13.29 19.39 -10.12
N GLU A 52 13.79 20.10 -11.14
CA GLU A 52 12.96 20.93 -12.01
C GLU A 52 11.95 20.06 -12.80
N LEU A 53 12.42 18.96 -13.40
CA LEU A 53 11.56 18.01 -14.11
C LEU A 53 10.49 17.42 -13.17
N ALA A 54 10.86 17.07 -11.94
CA ALA A 54 9.93 16.57 -10.95
C ALA A 54 8.83 17.60 -10.63
N LEU A 55 9.19 18.88 -10.42
CA LEU A 55 8.24 19.94 -10.12
C LEU A 55 7.26 20.18 -11.28
N HIS A 56 7.76 20.30 -12.51
CA HIS A 56 6.90 20.56 -13.67
C HIS A 56 6.01 19.36 -14.05
N SER A 57 6.35 18.15 -13.60
CA SER A 57 5.47 16.98 -13.73
C SER A 57 4.33 16.93 -12.70
N MET A 58 4.32 17.82 -11.70
CA MET A 58 3.26 17.88 -10.70
C MET A 58 2.02 18.58 -11.26
N ALA A 59 0.84 18.06 -10.94
CA ALA A 59 -0.41 18.75 -11.24
C ALA A 59 -0.45 20.09 -10.48
N SER A 60 -0.62 21.20 -11.22
CA SER A 60 -0.57 22.56 -10.69
C SER A 60 -1.69 22.86 -9.68
N ASN A 61 -2.89 22.32 -9.92
CA ASN A 61 -4.11 22.57 -9.16
C ASN A 61 -4.28 21.74 -7.88
N LYS A 62 -3.18 21.28 -7.26
CA LYS A 62 -3.25 20.50 -6.01
C LYS A 62 -3.18 21.40 -4.78
N SER A 63 -3.89 21.00 -3.73
CA SER A 63 -3.93 21.71 -2.46
C SER A 63 -2.54 21.80 -1.80
N PRO A 64 -2.22 22.97 -1.21
CA PRO A 64 -0.96 23.18 -0.48
C PRO A 64 -0.95 22.43 0.85
N GLY A 65 0.21 22.42 1.51
CA GLY A 65 0.34 22.00 2.90
C GLY A 65 0.04 23.14 3.86
N ILE A 66 0.61 23.06 5.07
CA ILE A 66 0.42 24.06 6.12
C ILE A 66 1.09 25.40 5.78
N ASP A 67 2.04 25.41 4.84
CA ASP A 67 2.73 26.60 4.35
C ASP A 67 1.88 27.44 3.37
N GLY A 68 0.74 26.92 2.90
CA GLY A 68 -0.13 27.60 1.94
C GLY A 68 0.42 27.64 0.50
N MET A 69 1.60 27.07 0.24
CA MET A 69 2.25 27.16 -1.07
C MET A 69 1.88 25.97 -1.96
N SER A 70 1.16 26.24 -3.07
CA SER A 70 0.69 25.22 -4.01
C SER A 70 1.76 24.87 -5.07
N PRO A 71 1.65 23.74 -5.79
CA PRO A 71 2.58 23.45 -6.89
C PRO A 71 2.60 24.54 -7.96
N MET A 72 1.43 25.14 -8.25
CA MET A 72 1.31 26.26 -9.19
C MET A 72 2.19 27.45 -8.80
N PHE A 73 2.26 27.79 -7.51
CA PHE A 73 3.13 28.87 -7.02
C PHE A 73 4.60 28.62 -7.40
N TYR A 74 5.11 27.42 -7.10
CA TYR A 74 6.51 27.08 -7.41
C TYR A 74 6.78 27.01 -8.91
N GLN A 75 5.84 26.46 -9.69
CA GLN A 75 5.97 26.35 -11.15
C GLN A 75 5.99 27.72 -11.83
N GLN A 76 5.13 28.65 -11.40
CA GLN A 76 5.04 29.99 -12.00
C GLN A 76 6.19 30.90 -11.56
N ASN A 77 6.72 30.70 -10.36
CA ASN A 77 7.78 31.54 -9.78
C ASN A 77 9.15 30.86 -9.78
N TRP A 78 9.34 29.80 -10.58
CA TRP A 78 10.56 28.98 -10.57
C TRP A 78 11.82 29.79 -10.84
N VAL A 79 11.76 30.81 -11.70
CA VAL A 79 12.88 31.73 -11.97
C VAL A 79 13.39 32.40 -10.69
N VAL A 80 12.51 32.68 -9.73
CA VAL A 80 12.84 33.38 -8.49
C VAL A 80 13.25 32.38 -7.39
N VAL A 81 12.46 31.33 -7.18
CA VAL A 81 12.63 30.42 -6.04
C VAL A 81 13.42 29.15 -6.36
N GLY A 82 13.57 28.82 -7.65
CA GLY A 82 14.04 27.51 -8.12
C GLY A 82 15.43 27.14 -7.63
N ASN A 83 16.37 28.08 -7.62
CA ASN A 83 17.72 27.84 -7.12
C ASN A 83 17.72 27.47 -5.63
N LEU A 84 16.94 28.19 -4.82
CA LEU A 84 16.82 27.92 -3.38
C LEU A 84 16.16 26.57 -3.13
N ILE A 85 15.04 26.30 -3.79
CA ILE A 85 14.30 25.04 -3.62
C ILE A 85 15.16 23.85 -4.09
N THR A 86 15.89 24.00 -5.18
CA THR A 86 16.81 22.98 -5.67
C THR A 86 17.92 22.70 -4.66
N ALA A 87 18.56 23.73 -4.11
CA ALA A 87 19.58 23.56 -3.08
C ALA A 87 19.04 22.82 -1.85
N VAL A 88 17.83 23.16 -1.39
CA VAL A 88 17.16 22.48 -0.27
C VAL A 88 16.86 21.02 -0.59
N VAL A 89 16.35 20.72 -1.80
CA VAL A 89 16.04 19.33 -2.19
C VAL A 89 17.32 18.51 -2.30
N LEU A 90 18.37 19.06 -2.91
CA LEU A 90 19.64 18.36 -3.09
C LEU A 90 20.39 18.17 -1.77
N SER A 91 20.34 19.11 -0.83
CA SER A 91 20.96 18.90 0.50
C SER A 91 20.29 17.76 1.27
N VAL A 92 18.97 17.60 1.14
CA VAL A 92 18.26 16.45 1.73
C VAL A 92 18.65 15.15 1.03
N LEU A 93 18.66 15.13 -0.31
CA LEU A 93 18.84 13.91 -1.09
C LEU A 93 20.30 13.43 -1.19
N ASN A 94 21.26 14.33 -1.31
CA ASN A 94 22.69 14.02 -1.47
C ASN A 94 23.47 14.05 -0.16
N GLU A 95 23.12 14.95 0.75
CA GLU A 95 23.90 15.20 1.99
C GLU A 95 23.20 14.67 3.24
N GLY A 96 21.93 14.24 3.13
CA GLY A 96 21.16 13.73 4.26
C GLY A 96 20.71 14.83 5.23
N ALA A 97 20.54 16.07 4.75
CA ALA A 97 20.05 17.17 5.58
C ALA A 97 18.67 16.87 6.22
N ASP A 98 18.43 17.42 7.41
CA ASP A 98 17.17 17.22 8.11
C ASP A 98 16.00 17.90 7.37
N SER A 99 14.97 17.11 7.06
CA SER A 99 13.75 17.56 6.38
C SER A 99 12.54 17.65 7.30
N THR A 100 12.71 17.48 8.62
CA THR A 100 11.61 17.48 9.60
C THR A 100 10.76 18.76 9.55
N SER A 101 11.37 19.93 9.34
CA SER A 101 10.66 21.20 9.22
C SER A 101 9.79 21.28 7.96
N LEU A 102 10.23 20.65 6.86
CA LEU A 102 9.56 20.59 5.56
C LEU A 102 8.48 19.50 5.54
N ASN A 103 8.68 18.43 6.30
CA ASN A 103 7.86 17.22 6.27
C ASN A 103 6.65 17.29 7.22
N LYS A 104 5.96 18.44 7.20
CA LYS A 104 4.72 18.65 7.95
C LYS A 104 3.52 18.32 7.08
N THR A 105 2.58 17.59 7.65
CA THR A 105 1.36 17.16 6.97
C THR A 105 0.16 17.56 7.79
N LEU A 106 -0.75 18.29 7.16
CA LEU A 106 -2.02 18.67 7.77
C LEU A 106 -3.09 17.65 7.41
N ILE A 107 -3.65 16.96 8.39
CA ILE A 107 -4.75 16.03 8.21
C ILE A 107 -6.06 16.80 8.32
N THR A 108 -6.86 16.76 7.26
CA THR A 108 -8.24 17.26 7.26
C THR A 108 -9.22 16.09 7.10
N LEU A 109 -10.43 16.25 7.62
CA LEU A 109 -11.45 15.20 7.64
C LEU A 109 -12.56 15.53 6.65
N ILE A 110 -12.76 14.66 5.65
CA ILE A 110 -13.89 14.78 4.70
C ILE A 110 -14.96 13.75 5.06
N PRO A 111 -16.23 14.13 5.24
CA PRO A 111 -17.32 13.17 5.48
C PRO A 111 -17.41 12.13 4.37
N LYS A 112 -17.51 10.84 4.73
CA LYS A 112 -17.83 9.74 3.79
C LYS A 112 -19.33 9.59 3.57
N ILE A 113 -20.13 10.07 4.53
CA ILE A 113 -21.59 9.96 4.58
C ILE A 113 -22.20 11.31 4.95
N GLU A 114 -23.49 11.51 4.67
CA GLU A 114 -24.17 12.80 4.87
C GLU A 114 -24.18 13.28 6.32
N LYS A 115 -24.34 12.37 7.29
CA LYS A 115 -24.45 12.68 8.72
C LYS A 115 -23.41 11.89 9.51
N PRO A 116 -22.12 12.24 9.43
CA PRO A 116 -21.07 11.51 10.13
C PRO A 116 -21.22 11.71 11.64
N GLN A 117 -21.15 10.62 12.41
CA GLN A 117 -21.28 10.64 13.87
C GLN A 117 -19.98 10.19 14.56
N ARG A 118 -19.15 9.41 13.86
CA ARG A 118 -17.90 8.83 14.37
C ARG A 118 -16.72 9.21 13.48
N LEU A 119 -15.50 9.22 14.03
CA LEU A 119 -14.28 9.53 13.26
C LEU A 119 -14.05 8.59 12.06
N GLN A 120 -14.47 7.33 12.16
CA GLN A 120 -14.43 6.37 11.06
C GLN A 120 -15.34 6.74 9.87
N ASP A 121 -16.38 7.54 10.11
CA ASP A 121 -17.30 8.04 9.08
C ASP A 121 -16.66 9.19 8.27
N PHE A 122 -15.46 9.64 8.65
CA PHE A 122 -14.65 10.59 7.91
C PHE A 122 -13.51 9.87 7.17
N ARG A 123 -13.09 10.47 6.06
CA ARG A 123 -11.87 10.12 5.34
C ARG A 123 -10.79 11.14 5.71
N PRO A 124 -9.65 10.71 6.28
CA PRO A 124 -8.52 11.61 6.45
C PRO A 124 -7.93 11.93 5.07
N ILE A 125 -7.64 13.20 4.83
CA ILE A 125 -6.88 13.67 3.68
C ILE A 125 -5.62 14.35 4.21
N SER A 126 -4.48 13.87 3.73
CA SER A 126 -3.16 14.41 4.09
C SER A 126 -2.75 15.51 3.12
N LEU A 127 -2.63 16.73 3.65
CA LEU A 127 -2.13 17.90 2.94
C LEU A 127 -0.64 18.10 3.28
N CYS A 128 0.25 17.50 2.48
CA CYS A 128 1.69 17.65 2.66
C CYS A 128 2.22 18.89 1.94
N ASN A 129 3.25 19.52 2.51
CA ASN A 129 3.99 20.61 1.86
C ASN A 129 4.57 20.17 0.50
N VAL A 130 4.58 21.08 -0.46
CA VAL A 130 5.02 20.78 -1.84
C VAL A 130 6.50 20.41 -1.89
N ILE A 131 7.35 21.04 -1.09
CA ILE A 131 8.79 20.72 -1.04
C ILE A 131 9.03 19.26 -0.59
N SER A 132 8.30 18.78 0.42
CA SER A 132 8.37 17.36 0.84
C SER A 132 7.86 16.41 -0.26
N LYS A 133 6.79 16.80 -0.97
CA LYS A 133 6.32 16.07 -2.16
C LYS A 133 7.37 16.06 -3.27
N LEU A 134 8.10 17.16 -3.45
CA LEU A 134 9.14 17.28 -4.47
C LEU A 134 10.32 16.34 -4.18
N ILE A 135 10.84 16.33 -2.94
CA ILE A 135 11.89 15.40 -2.48
C ILE A 135 11.49 13.95 -2.80
N THR A 136 10.31 13.54 -2.37
CA THR A 136 9.81 12.18 -2.60
C THR A 136 9.47 11.89 -4.07
N LYS A 137 9.11 12.90 -4.86
CA LYS A 137 8.88 12.75 -6.30
C LYS A 137 10.17 12.50 -7.08
N VAL A 138 11.26 13.20 -6.73
CA VAL A 138 12.59 12.97 -7.33
C VAL A 138 13.04 11.54 -7.06
N LEU A 139 12.93 11.06 -5.81
CA LEU A 139 13.20 9.67 -5.45
C LEU A 139 12.39 8.67 -6.29
N VAL A 140 11.08 8.92 -6.42
CA VAL A 140 10.18 8.06 -7.19
C VAL A 140 10.58 7.98 -8.66
N ASN A 141 11.02 9.08 -9.26
CA ASN A 141 11.40 9.08 -10.66
C ASN A 141 12.56 8.10 -10.91
N ARG A 142 13.54 8.02 -10.00
CA ARG A 142 14.57 6.99 -10.05
C ARG A 142 14.05 5.61 -9.71
N PHE A 143 13.24 5.52 -8.66
CA PHE A 143 12.71 4.26 -8.16
C PHE A 143 11.93 3.50 -9.24
N LYS A 144 11.19 4.23 -10.09
CA LYS A 144 10.42 3.65 -11.20
C LYS A 144 11.24 2.79 -12.16
N HIS A 145 12.52 3.10 -12.37
CA HIS A 145 13.36 2.35 -13.30
C HIS A 145 13.63 0.93 -12.82
N VAL A 146 13.59 0.70 -11.50
CA VAL A 146 13.85 -0.63 -10.92
C VAL A 146 12.58 -1.39 -10.54
N LEU A 147 11.41 -0.73 -10.51
CA LEU A 147 10.13 -1.37 -10.17
C LEU A 147 9.80 -2.63 -10.99
N PRO A 148 10.04 -2.67 -12.32
CA PRO A 148 9.74 -3.88 -13.11
C PRO A 148 10.52 -5.13 -12.68
N TYR A 149 11.63 -4.97 -11.95
CA TYR A 149 12.47 -6.08 -11.49
C TYR A 149 12.10 -6.55 -10.09
N VAL A 150 11.44 -5.70 -9.29
CA VAL A 150 11.06 -6.02 -7.90
C VAL A 150 9.60 -6.43 -7.77
N ILE A 151 8.75 -6.01 -8.70
CA ILE A 151 7.32 -6.35 -8.69
C ILE A 151 7.07 -7.52 -9.63
N SER A 152 6.44 -8.58 -9.10
CA SER A 152 6.09 -9.77 -9.88
C SER A 152 5.10 -9.45 -11.00
N GLU A 153 5.14 -10.23 -12.09
CA GLU A 153 4.25 -10.04 -13.24
C GLU A 153 2.76 -10.00 -12.84
N THR A 154 2.41 -10.79 -11.82
CA THR A 154 1.08 -10.90 -11.23
C THR A 154 0.59 -9.63 -10.54
N GLN A 155 1.47 -8.68 -10.19
CA GLN A 155 1.17 -7.38 -9.61
C GLN A 155 1.28 -6.20 -10.60
N SER A 156 1.90 -6.41 -11.77
CA SER A 156 2.29 -5.36 -12.73
C SER A 156 1.16 -4.48 -13.28
N ALA A 157 -0.11 -4.85 -13.08
CA ALA A 157 -1.23 -4.04 -13.53
C ALA A 157 -1.31 -2.65 -12.90
N PHE A 158 -0.66 -2.42 -11.76
CA PHE A 158 -0.51 -1.07 -11.22
C PHE A 158 0.60 -0.25 -11.88
N LEU A 159 1.51 -0.88 -12.64
CA LEU A 159 2.72 -0.24 -13.16
C LEU A 159 2.60 0.19 -14.64
N LEU A 160 1.79 -0.50 -15.46
CA LEU A 160 1.74 -0.27 -16.90
C LEU A 160 0.31 -0.42 -17.44
N ASN A 161 -0.25 0.68 -17.96
CA ASN A 161 -1.29 0.75 -19.00
C ASN A 161 -2.52 -0.18 -18.92
N LEU A 162 -2.91 -0.65 -17.75
CA LEU A 162 -4.17 -1.37 -17.57
C LEU A 162 -5.20 -0.43 -16.96
N LEU A 163 -6.31 -0.27 -17.67
CA LEU A 163 -7.40 0.57 -17.24
C LEU A 163 -8.11 -0.11 -16.07
N ILE A 164 -8.72 0.69 -15.19
CA ILE A 164 -9.57 0.17 -14.09
C ILE A 164 -10.65 -0.80 -14.65
N THR A 165 -11.06 -0.59 -15.91
CA THR A 165 -12.00 -1.45 -16.63
C THR A 165 -11.51 -2.88 -16.81
N ASP A 166 -10.21 -3.11 -16.95
CA ASP A 166 -9.65 -4.45 -17.14
C ASP A 166 -9.80 -5.27 -15.84
N ASN A 167 -9.51 -4.64 -14.70
CA ASN A 167 -9.74 -5.22 -13.38
C ASN A 167 -11.23 -5.52 -13.13
N ILE A 168 -12.12 -4.66 -13.62
CA ILE A 168 -13.58 -4.87 -13.54
C ILE A 168 -13.98 -6.08 -14.39
N LEU A 169 -13.44 -6.21 -15.61
CA LEU A 169 -13.75 -7.30 -16.53
C LEU A 169 -13.29 -8.66 -15.97
N VAL A 170 -12.08 -8.75 -15.45
CA VAL A 170 -11.58 -9.96 -14.78
C VAL A 170 -12.45 -10.33 -13.58
N ALA A 171 -12.86 -9.36 -12.76
CA ALA A 171 -13.78 -9.61 -11.65
C ALA A 171 -15.17 -10.09 -12.12
N PHE A 172 -15.66 -9.58 -13.25
CA PHE A 172 -16.91 -10.06 -13.86
C PHE A 172 -16.78 -11.48 -14.41
N GLU A 173 -15.73 -11.79 -15.15
CA GLU A 173 -15.45 -13.13 -15.68
C GLU A 173 -15.36 -14.15 -14.55
N LEU A 174 -14.68 -13.76 -13.47
CA LEU A 174 -14.61 -14.55 -12.26
C LEU A 174 -16.00 -14.85 -11.68
N VAL A 175 -16.79 -13.80 -11.40
CA VAL A 175 -18.11 -13.97 -10.80
C VAL A 175 -18.99 -14.81 -11.73
N ASN A 176 -18.85 -14.64 -13.04
CA ASN A 176 -19.55 -15.43 -14.04
C ASN A 176 -19.10 -16.90 -14.04
N ALA A 177 -17.80 -17.18 -13.97
CA ALA A 177 -17.25 -18.54 -13.88
C ALA A 177 -17.72 -19.27 -12.61
N ILE A 178 -17.78 -18.58 -11.47
CA ILE A 178 -18.33 -19.11 -10.23
C ILE A 178 -19.83 -19.41 -10.38
N LYS A 179 -20.60 -18.45 -10.92
CA LYS A 179 -22.05 -18.61 -11.12
C LYS A 179 -22.40 -19.75 -12.08
N ASN A 180 -21.62 -19.93 -13.15
CA ASN A 180 -21.89 -20.92 -14.19
C ASN A 180 -21.35 -22.31 -13.84
N LYS A 181 -20.63 -22.46 -12.73
CA LYS A 181 -20.20 -23.76 -12.22
C LYS A 181 -21.35 -24.44 -11.48
N THR A 182 -22.34 -24.92 -12.23
CA THR A 182 -23.60 -25.50 -11.71
C THR A 182 -23.57 -27.02 -11.57
N SER A 183 -22.46 -27.69 -11.88
CA SER A 183 -22.34 -29.16 -11.83
C SER A 183 -20.92 -29.62 -11.51
N GLY A 184 -20.79 -30.76 -10.82
CA GLY A 184 -19.52 -31.39 -10.45
C GLY A 184 -19.30 -31.48 -8.94
N ARG A 185 -18.38 -32.35 -8.50
CA ARG A 185 -18.13 -32.62 -7.05
C ARG A 185 -17.24 -31.56 -6.37
N LYS A 186 -16.82 -30.52 -7.08
CA LYS A 186 -15.82 -29.53 -6.63
C LYS A 186 -16.45 -28.15 -6.47
N GLY A 187 -16.61 -27.69 -5.22
CA GLY A 187 -16.96 -26.30 -4.93
C GLY A 187 -15.86 -25.31 -5.34
N VAL A 188 -16.24 -24.06 -5.60
CA VAL A 188 -15.31 -22.95 -5.89
C VAL A 188 -15.69 -21.76 -5.04
N ALA A 189 -14.69 -21.08 -4.49
CA ALA A 189 -14.84 -19.83 -3.77
C ALA A 189 -13.86 -18.79 -4.28
N SER A 190 -14.24 -17.52 -4.18
CA SER A 190 -13.36 -16.37 -4.39
C SER A 190 -13.05 -15.74 -3.04
N LEU A 191 -11.79 -15.41 -2.79
CA LEU A 191 -11.37 -14.57 -1.67
C LEU A 191 -11.17 -13.13 -2.14
N LYS A 192 -11.63 -12.13 -1.38
CA LYS A 192 -11.36 -10.70 -1.63
C LYS A 192 -10.71 -10.12 -0.40
N LEU A 193 -9.44 -9.70 -0.48
CA LEU A 193 -8.74 -9.05 0.61
C LEU A 193 -8.97 -7.52 0.57
N ASP A 194 -9.54 -6.93 1.63
CA ASP A 194 -9.65 -5.47 1.72
C ASP A 194 -8.35 -4.86 2.23
N MET A 195 -7.51 -4.40 1.30
CA MET A 195 -6.21 -3.77 1.60
C MET A 195 -6.33 -2.26 1.86
N SER A 196 -7.53 -1.68 1.84
CA SER A 196 -7.73 -0.23 1.92
C SER A 196 -7.27 0.38 3.26
N LYS A 197 -7.30 -0.42 4.34
CA LYS A 197 -6.77 -0.03 5.66
C LYS A 197 -5.29 -0.34 5.84
N ALA A 198 -4.70 -1.14 4.95
CA ALA A 198 -3.30 -1.51 5.03
C ALA A 198 -2.39 -0.28 4.83
N PHE A 199 -2.76 0.65 3.95
CA PHE A 199 -2.02 1.90 3.70
C PHE A 199 -1.71 2.66 4.99
N ASP A 200 -2.69 2.86 5.87
CA ASP A 200 -2.52 3.64 7.09
C ASP A 200 -1.73 2.89 8.19
N ARG A 201 -1.57 1.58 8.04
CA ARG A 201 -1.09 0.69 9.11
C ARG A 201 0.19 -0.07 8.78
N VAL A 202 0.74 0.05 7.57
CA VAL A 202 2.01 -0.60 7.19
C VAL A 202 3.14 -0.20 8.14
N LYS A 203 3.73 -1.18 8.84
CA LYS A 203 4.91 -0.95 9.69
C LYS A 203 6.13 -0.62 8.85
N TRP A 204 6.81 0.49 9.12
CA TRP A 204 7.97 0.91 8.33
C TRP A 204 9.17 -0.04 8.43
N ARG A 205 9.31 -0.77 9.54
CA ARG A 205 10.34 -1.81 9.67
C ARG A 205 10.11 -2.95 8.68
N PHE A 206 8.86 -3.34 8.40
CA PHE A 206 8.58 -4.33 7.36
C PHE A 206 9.05 -3.84 5.99
N ILE A 207 8.74 -2.59 5.62
CA ILE A 207 9.22 -1.94 4.37
C ILE A 207 10.75 -2.04 4.27
N LYS A 208 11.45 -1.63 5.34
CA LYS A 208 12.91 -1.62 5.39
C LYS A 208 13.49 -3.01 5.16
N GLU A 209 12.95 -4.02 5.83
CA GLU A 209 13.47 -5.39 5.73
C GLU A 209 13.14 -6.04 4.38
N VAL A 210 11.97 -5.77 3.80
CA VAL A 210 11.62 -6.22 2.44
C VAL A 210 12.57 -5.59 1.41
N MET A 211 12.82 -4.28 1.49
CA MET A 211 13.77 -3.61 0.59
C MET A 211 15.19 -4.19 0.74
N ARG A 212 15.64 -4.42 1.98
CA ARG A 212 16.92 -5.07 2.24
C ARG A 212 16.99 -6.47 1.62
N LYS A 213 15.93 -7.27 1.75
CA LYS A 213 15.85 -8.62 1.18
C LYS A 213 15.86 -8.61 -0.35
N MET A 214 15.21 -7.63 -0.97
CA MET A 214 15.22 -7.41 -2.42
C MET A 214 16.60 -6.98 -2.96
N GLY A 215 17.53 -6.57 -2.09
CA GLY A 215 18.90 -6.20 -2.46
C GLY A 215 19.13 -4.70 -2.60
N PHE A 216 18.20 -3.84 -2.16
CA PHE A 216 18.43 -2.40 -2.15
C PHE A 216 19.59 -2.03 -1.22
N ALA A 217 20.44 -1.11 -1.67
CA ALA A 217 21.52 -0.57 -0.87
C ALA A 217 21.00 0.09 0.43
N SER A 218 21.83 0.04 1.47
CA SER A 218 21.52 0.61 2.78
C SER A 218 21.24 2.10 2.73
N GLU A 219 21.98 2.83 1.90
CA GLU A 219 21.95 4.27 1.70
C GLU A 219 20.63 4.69 1.05
N TRP A 220 20.23 3.98 -0.01
CA TRP A 220 18.93 4.16 -0.66
C TRP A 220 17.78 3.90 0.30
N THR A 221 17.86 2.80 1.05
CA THR A 221 16.86 2.45 2.05
C THR A 221 16.80 3.48 3.18
N ALA A 222 17.96 3.99 3.63
CA ALA A 222 18.03 5.02 4.66
C ALA A 222 17.38 6.33 4.20
N LEU A 223 17.59 6.72 2.95
CA LEU A 223 16.98 7.92 2.35
C LEU A 223 15.44 7.81 2.25
N ILE A 224 14.92 6.63 1.89
CA ILE A 224 13.48 6.38 1.93
C ILE A 224 12.95 6.43 3.37
N MET A 225 13.66 5.81 4.31
CA MET A 225 13.25 5.76 5.71
C MET A 225 13.30 7.15 6.38
N SER A 226 14.23 8.03 5.98
CA SER A 226 14.26 9.42 6.48
C SER A 226 13.02 10.19 6.02
N CYS A 227 12.57 10.01 4.78
CA CYS A 227 11.35 10.62 4.25
C CYS A 227 10.06 10.16 4.96
N LEU A 228 10.06 8.93 5.49
CA LEU A 228 8.95 8.40 6.29
C LEU A 228 9.00 8.93 7.73
N ARG A 229 10.15 8.82 8.40
CA ARG A 229 10.33 9.07 9.83
C ARG A 229 10.27 10.54 10.24
N THR A 230 10.66 11.45 9.35
CA THR A 230 10.65 12.89 9.63
C THR A 230 9.26 13.51 9.56
N ASN A 231 8.24 12.74 9.18
CA ASN A 231 6.90 13.28 9.04
C ASN A 231 6.27 13.63 10.39
N ASN A 232 5.55 14.75 10.44
CA ASN A 232 4.73 15.14 11.57
C ASN A 232 3.32 15.50 11.11
N PHE A 233 2.31 14.92 11.74
CA PHE A 233 0.91 15.21 11.49
C PHE A 233 0.38 16.28 12.43
N SER A 234 -0.34 17.26 11.88
CA SER A 234 -1.23 18.14 12.64
C SER A 234 -2.65 18.01 12.10
N PHE A 235 -3.66 18.40 12.87
CA PHE A 235 -5.07 18.20 12.50
C PHE A 235 -5.76 19.54 12.23
N LEU A 236 -6.34 19.72 11.04
CA LEU A 236 -7.16 20.88 10.70
C LEU A 236 -8.61 20.60 11.05
N LEU A 237 -9.10 21.21 12.13
CA LEU A 237 -10.45 21.01 12.65
C LEU A 237 -11.16 22.35 12.71
N ASN A 238 -12.26 22.49 11.97
CA ASN A 238 -13.06 23.71 11.92
C ASN A 238 -12.24 24.99 11.62
N GLY A 239 -11.17 24.86 10.82
CA GLY A 239 -10.29 25.97 10.46
C GLY A 239 -9.09 26.19 11.39
N GLU A 240 -9.02 25.48 12.52
CA GLU A 240 -7.89 25.59 13.46
C GLU A 240 -6.95 24.38 13.36
N VAL A 241 -5.65 24.64 13.40
CA VAL A 241 -4.62 23.61 13.47
C VAL A 241 -4.42 23.20 14.92
N THR A 242 -4.62 21.91 15.21
CA THR A 242 -4.55 21.37 16.57
C THR A 242 -3.71 20.09 16.62
N GLY A 243 -3.07 19.87 17.76
CA GLY A 243 -2.29 18.66 18.03
C GLY A 243 -1.06 18.46 17.15
N SER A 244 -0.26 17.48 17.54
CA SER A 244 0.86 16.99 16.75
C SER A 244 1.03 15.50 17.02
N LEU A 245 1.22 14.71 15.97
CA LEU A 245 1.43 13.28 16.05
C LEU A 245 2.60 12.90 15.15
N ILE A 246 3.61 12.26 15.74
CA ILE A 246 4.72 11.67 15.00
C ILE A 246 4.38 10.20 14.73
N PRO A 247 4.08 9.82 13.48
CA PRO A 247 3.77 8.44 13.14
C PRO A 247 5.03 7.55 13.25
N SER A 248 4.80 6.27 13.54
CA SER A 248 5.83 5.22 13.45
C SER A 248 5.45 4.09 12.47
N ARG A 249 4.27 4.19 11.85
CA ARG A 249 3.76 3.36 10.75
C ARG A 249 2.84 4.16 9.83
N GLY A 250 2.46 3.52 8.72
CA GLY A 250 1.52 4.05 7.75
C GLY A 250 2.19 4.80 6.61
N LEU A 251 1.53 4.79 5.46
CA LEU A 251 1.93 5.47 4.24
C LEU A 251 0.96 6.62 3.99
N ARG A 252 1.52 7.78 3.62
CA ARG A 252 0.75 9.03 3.55
C ARG A 252 0.00 9.13 2.23
N GLN A 253 -1.31 9.34 2.30
CA GLN A 253 -2.08 9.63 1.10
C GLN A 253 -1.59 10.95 0.48
N GLY A 254 -1.38 10.99 -0.84
CA GLY A 254 -0.90 12.20 -1.53
C GLY A 254 0.62 12.44 -1.46
N CYS A 255 1.38 11.57 -0.78
CA CYS A 255 2.83 11.49 -0.94
C CYS A 255 3.17 10.71 -2.22
N PRO A 256 3.99 11.25 -3.16
CA PRO A 256 4.38 10.55 -4.38
C PRO A 256 5.03 9.19 -4.15
N LEU A 257 5.80 9.01 -3.07
CA LEU A 257 6.54 7.78 -2.77
C LEU A 257 5.65 6.66 -2.20
N SER A 258 4.56 7.02 -1.51
CA SER A 258 3.73 6.07 -0.77
C SER A 258 3.11 4.95 -1.64
N PRO A 259 2.56 5.20 -2.84
CA PRO A 259 2.06 4.13 -3.70
C PRO A 259 3.12 3.08 -4.06
N TYR A 260 4.37 3.51 -4.28
CA TYR A 260 5.46 2.61 -4.68
C TYR A 260 5.96 1.78 -3.50
N LEU A 261 6.04 2.36 -2.30
CA LEU A 261 6.34 1.58 -1.10
C LEU A 261 5.22 0.59 -0.78
N PHE A 262 3.96 0.93 -1.07
CA PHE A 262 2.87 -0.02 -0.95
C PHE A 262 3.04 -1.21 -1.90
N LEU A 263 3.50 -0.99 -3.15
CA LEU A 263 3.82 -2.08 -4.08
C LEU A 263 4.93 -3.00 -3.54
N ILE A 264 5.99 -2.43 -2.97
CA ILE A 264 7.05 -3.21 -2.33
C ILE A 264 6.49 -4.08 -1.20
N CYS A 265 5.61 -3.53 -0.37
CA CYS A 265 4.97 -4.29 0.70
C CYS A 265 4.06 -5.40 0.17
N SER A 266 3.21 -5.07 -0.81
CA SER A 266 2.29 -6.04 -1.38
C SER A 266 3.01 -7.18 -2.06
N GLU A 267 4.20 -6.96 -2.62
CA GLU A 267 5.02 -8.01 -3.23
C GLU A 267 5.28 -9.15 -2.24
N GLY A 268 5.49 -8.87 -0.94
CA GLY A 268 5.61 -9.91 0.07
C GLY A 268 4.39 -10.84 0.14
N LEU A 269 3.18 -10.29 0.03
CA LEU A 269 1.95 -11.08 -0.05
C LEU A 269 1.89 -11.92 -1.33
N SER A 270 2.23 -11.34 -2.48
CA SER A 270 2.24 -12.08 -3.75
C SER A 270 3.25 -13.24 -3.73
N ARG A 271 4.41 -13.05 -3.10
CA ARG A 271 5.42 -14.10 -2.96
C ARG A 271 4.98 -15.22 -2.04
N LEU A 272 4.32 -14.90 -0.93
CA LEU A 272 3.72 -15.90 -0.05
C LEU A 272 2.67 -16.73 -0.79
N VAL A 273 1.78 -16.09 -1.56
CA VAL A 273 0.79 -16.80 -2.38
C VAL A 273 1.46 -17.71 -3.41
N GLN A 274 2.44 -17.20 -4.16
CA GLN A 274 3.18 -17.99 -5.16
C GLN A 274 3.93 -19.17 -4.52
N HIS A 275 4.47 -18.98 -3.32
CA HIS A 275 5.14 -20.05 -2.58
C HIS A 275 4.17 -21.18 -2.20
N GLU A 276 2.98 -20.84 -1.72
CA GLU A 276 1.95 -21.84 -1.41
C GLU A 276 1.40 -22.51 -2.69
N GLU A 277 1.31 -21.80 -3.81
CA GLU A 277 0.95 -22.38 -5.12
C GLU A 277 1.99 -23.39 -5.61
N THR A 278 3.27 -23.00 -5.60
CA THR A 278 4.38 -23.87 -6.02
C THR A 278 4.58 -25.06 -5.08
N SER A 279 4.22 -24.92 -3.81
CA SER A 279 4.23 -26.01 -2.82
C SER A 279 3.01 -26.95 -2.94
N GLY A 280 2.07 -26.67 -3.85
CA GLY A 280 0.84 -27.45 -4.03
C GLY A 280 -0.14 -27.35 -2.86
N HIS A 281 0.00 -26.29 -2.04
CA HIS A 281 -0.94 -25.96 -0.98
C HIS A 281 -2.07 -25.08 -1.49
N LEU A 282 -1.82 -24.29 -2.54
CA LEU A 282 -2.81 -23.56 -3.33
C LEU A 282 -2.85 -24.12 -4.76
N ASN A 283 -4.05 -24.38 -5.28
CA ASN A 283 -4.23 -24.79 -6.66
C ASN A 283 -5.14 -23.77 -7.36
N GLY A 284 -4.55 -22.93 -8.22
CA GLY A 284 -5.29 -22.01 -9.07
C GLY A 284 -6.05 -22.73 -10.20
N SER A 285 -7.01 -22.05 -10.82
CA SER A 285 -7.67 -22.52 -12.04
C SER A 285 -6.74 -22.36 -13.25
N ALA A 286 -6.41 -23.48 -13.91
CA ALA A 286 -5.62 -23.49 -15.16
C ALA A 286 -6.31 -22.81 -16.36
N ASN A 287 -7.62 -22.52 -16.26
CA ASN A 287 -8.44 -21.95 -17.35
C ASN A 287 -8.81 -20.47 -17.14
N THR A 288 -8.25 -19.81 -16.13
CA THR A 288 -8.38 -18.36 -15.94
C THR A 288 -7.01 -17.75 -16.10
N MET A 289 -6.92 -16.80 -17.02
CA MET A 289 -5.71 -16.14 -17.49
C MET A 289 -4.70 -15.83 -16.37
N PRO A 290 -3.39 -15.79 -16.65
CA PRO A 290 -2.33 -15.52 -15.65
C PRO A 290 -2.33 -14.08 -15.09
N HIS A 291 -3.38 -13.30 -15.36
CA HIS A 291 -3.43 -11.89 -15.07
C HIS A 291 -4.30 -11.59 -13.84
N GLN A 292 -3.59 -11.36 -12.75
CA GLN A 292 -3.73 -10.21 -11.85
C GLN A 292 -4.85 -10.15 -10.78
N PHE A 293 -4.37 -9.68 -9.62
CA PHE A 293 -5.03 -9.25 -8.39
C PHE A 293 -5.78 -10.26 -7.53
N LEU A 294 -5.18 -10.50 -6.35
CA LEU A 294 -5.79 -10.57 -5.01
C LEU A 294 -7.07 -11.39 -4.84
N ASN A 295 -7.34 -12.29 -5.78
CA ASN A 295 -8.52 -13.12 -5.81
C ASN A 295 -8.02 -14.55 -6.01
N LEU A 296 -7.76 -15.21 -4.89
CA LEU A 296 -7.45 -16.62 -4.87
C LEU A 296 -8.70 -17.39 -5.27
N PHE A 297 -8.57 -18.25 -6.30
CA PHE A 297 -9.59 -19.24 -6.66
C PHE A 297 -9.16 -20.60 -6.19
N LEU A 298 -10.06 -21.23 -5.46
CA LEU A 298 -9.84 -22.51 -4.80
C LEU A 298 -10.71 -23.59 -5.46
N HIS A 299 -10.19 -24.81 -5.56
CA HIS A 299 -10.91 -25.99 -6.08
C HIS A 299 -10.96 -27.10 -5.04
N ASP A 300 -12.02 -27.95 -5.08
CA ASP A 300 -12.27 -29.15 -4.23
C ASP A 300 -12.55 -28.88 -2.75
N VAL A 301 -13.61 -29.42 -2.14
CA VAL A 301 -13.94 -29.12 -0.72
C VAL A 301 -12.87 -29.58 0.29
N LEU A 302 -12.27 -30.76 0.11
CA LEU A 302 -11.14 -31.22 0.95
C LEU A 302 -9.85 -30.41 0.71
N SER A 303 -9.62 -29.97 -0.53
CA SER A 303 -8.49 -29.10 -0.88
C SER A 303 -8.74 -27.66 -0.45
N ILE A 304 -9.99 -27.17 -0.45
CA ILE A 304 -10.43 -25.87 0.06
C ILE A 304 -10.08 -25.78 1.54
N THR A 305 -10.23 -26.82 2.35
CA THR A 305 -9.79 -26.77 3.75
C THR A 305 -8.27 -26.60 3.88
N LYS A 306 -7.48 -27.35 3.09
CA LYS A 306 -6.01 -27.20 3.06
C LYS A 306 -5.59 -25.83 2.52
N GLN A 307 -6.27 -25.34 1.50
CA GLN A 307 -6.06 -24.04 0.87
C GLN A 307 -6.50 -22.89 1.77
N ILE A 308 -7.59 -23.04 2.53
CA ILE A 308 -8.02 -22.09 3.57
C ILE A 308 -6.96 -22.04 4.65
N ASN A 309 -6.37 -23.16 5.07
CA ASN A 309 -5.31 -23.15 6.06
C ASN A 309 -4.03 -22.49 5.53
N ALA A 310 -3.66 -22.74 4.27
CA ALA A 310 -2.56 -22.03 3.60
C ALA A 310 -2.85 -20.52 3.52
N ILE A 311 -4.07 -20.13 3.12
CA ILE A 311 -4.51 -18.73 3.10
C ILE A 311 -4.51 -18.12 4.51
N LYS A 312 -4.94 -18.86 5.53
CA LYS A 312 -4.89 -18.40 6.93
C LYS A 312 -3.45 -18.14 7.35
N ALA A 313 -2.52 -19.01 6.96
CA ALA A 313 -1.11 -18.80 7.23
C ALA A 313 -0.58 -17.55 6.49
N VAL A 314 -0.88 -17.41 5.20
CA VAL A 314 -0.46 -16.26 4.37
C VAL A 314 -1.05 -14.95 4.90
N VAL A 315 -2.37 -14.92 5.15
CA VAL A 315 -3.06 -13.73 5.65
C VAL A 315 -2.65 -13.42 7.08
N GLY A 316 -2.55 -14.40 7.97
CA GLY A 316 -2.08 -14.19 9.34
C GLY A 316 -0.65 -13.65 9.38
N CYS A 317 0.23 -14.18 8.53
CA CYS A 317 1.60 -13.69 8.36
C CYS A 317 1.61 -12.21 7.91
N PHE A 318 0.74 -11.83 6.98
CA PHE A 318 0.65 -10.46 6.49
C PHE A 318 -0.09 -9.49 7.44
N GLU A 319 -1.14 -9.95 8.12
CA GLU A 319 -1.88 -9.22 9.17
C GLU A 319 -1.00 -8.91 10.39
N SER A 320 -0.03 -9.77 10.70
CA SER A 320 0.97 -9.55 11.76
C SER A 320 1.81 -8.27 11.53
N HIS A 321 1.92 -7.86 10.26
CA HIS A 321 2.56 -6.61 9.84
C HIS A 321 1.58 -5.42 9.85
N GLU A 322 0.44 -5.61 10.51
CA GLU A 322 -0.70 -4.69 10.64
C GLU A 322 -1.30 -4.23 9.31
N MET A 323 -1.00 -4.95 8.23
CA MET A 323 -1.78 -4.83 7.01
C MET A 323 -3.05 -5.64 7.21
N GLU A 324 -4.09 -4.95 7.72
CA GLU A 324 -5.42 -5.53 7.90
C GLU A 324 -5.91 -5.98 6.51
N ALA A 325 -5.84 -7.27 6.24
CA ALA A 325 -6.50 -7.90 5.11
C ALA A 325 -7.87 -8.32 5.61
N ILE A 326 -8.76 -7.36 5.88
CA ILE A 326 -10.10 -7.69 6.37
C ILE A 326 -10.83 -8.44 5.27
N ALA A 327 -10.88 -9.75 5.42
CA ALA A 327 -11.62 -10.62 4.55
C ALA A 327 -12.02 -11.88 5.30
N MET A 328 -13.32 -12.17 5.30
CA MET A 328 -13.86 -13.52 5.31
C MET A 328 -13.80 -14.36 6.60
N PHE A 329 -12.83 -14.18 7.52
CA PHE A 329 -12.61 -15.15 8.60
C PHE A 329 -13.77 -15.31 9.58
N HIS A 330 -14.40 -14.21 10.03
CA HIS A 330 -15.53 -14.29 10.95
C HIS A 330 -16.74 -15.01 10.33
N ASN A 331 -17.02 -14.79 9.05
CA ASN A 331 -18.18 -15.39 8.38
C ASN A 331 -17.95 -16.88 8.05
N LEU A 332 -16.71 -17.27 7.70
CA LEU A 332 -16.35 -18.67 7.44
C LEU A 332 -16.23 -19.51 8.72
N ASN A 333 -15.67 -18.97 9.81
CA ASN A 333 -15.65 -19.68 11.10
C ASN A 333 -17.08 -19.87 11.66
N TRP A 334 -17.94 -18.86 11.52
CA TRP A 334 -19.35 -18.96 11.91
C TRP A 334 -20.11 -20.00 11.08
N ALA A 335 -19.92 -20.03 9.76
CA ALA A 335 -20.54 -21.04 8.89
C ALA A 335 -20.04 -22.47 9.16
N LEU A 336 -18.74 -22.64 9.46
CA LEU A 336 -18.13 -23.92 9.83
C LEU A 336 -18.60 -24.43 11.20
N GLN A 337 -18.76 -23.54 12.18
CA GLN A 337 -19.23 -23.90 13.52
C GLN A 337 -20.71 -24.28 13.56
N LEU A 338 -21.52 -23.78 12.63
CA LEU A 338 -22.96 -24.03 12.59
C LEU A 338 -23.39 -25.16 11.64
N GLN A 339 -22.45 -25.83 10.94
CA GLN A 339 -22.73 -26.87 9.93
C GLN A 339 -23.80 -26.44 8.90
N LEU A 340 -23.91 -25.13 8.63
CA LEU A 340 -24.99 -24.61 7.78
C LEU A 340 -24.70 -24.89 6.31
N PRO A 341 -25.70 -25.35 5.53
CA PRO A 341 -25.58 -25.39 4.08
C PRO A 341 -25.46 -23.94 3.57
N VAL A 342 -24.39 -23.67 2.83
CA VAL A 342 -23.99 -22.33 2.38
C VAL A 342 -24.91 -21.78 1.27
N THR A 343 -26.16 -21.51 1.63
CA THR A 343 -27.13 -20.83 0.79
C THR A 343 -27.52 -19.53 1.46
N GLN A 344 -27.13 -18.41 0.82
CA GLN A 344 -27.36 -17.02 1.17
C GLN A 344 -26.49 -16.42 2.28
N ILE A 345 -25.44 -15.70 1.85
CA ILE A 345 -24.85 -14.61 2.62
C ILE A 345 -24.83 -13.39 1.70
N GLU A 346 -25.76 -12.45 1.92
CA GLU A 346 -25.72 -11.10 1.35
C GLU A 346 -25.20 -10.13 2.41
N THR A 347 -24.01 -9.59 2.17
CA THR A 347 -23.55 -8.28 2.64
C THR A 347 -22.32 -7.89 1.81
N ASN A 348 -22.03 -6.58 1.71
CA ASN A 348 -21.20 -5.86 0.71
C ASN A 348 -19.83 -6.43 0.27
N ALA A 349 -19.42 -7.62 0.70
CA ALA A 349 -18.17 -8.26 0.32
C ALA A 349 -18.26 -9.79 0.03
N LEU A 350 -19.42 -10.44 -0.04
CA LEU A 350 -19.51 -11.87 -0.38
C LEU A 350 -20.72 -12.24 -1.23
N ARG A 351 -20.52 -13.15 -2.20
CA ARG A 351 -21.54 -14.04 -2.78
C ARG A 351 -20.98 -15.45 -2.81
N VAL A 352 -21.59 -16.38 -2.07
CA VAL A 352 -21.32 -17.83 -2.19
C VAL A 352 -22.53 -18.47 -2.83
N PHE A 353 -22.33 -19.25 -3.88
CA PHE A 353 -23.37 -20.07 -4.50
C PHE A 353 -23.08 -21.55 -4.21
N ASN A 354 -24.04 -22.23 -3.57
CA ASN A 354 -24.12 -23.68 -3.60
C ASN A 354 -24.72 -24.10 -4.95
N ALA A 355 -24.05 -25.02 -5.64
CA ALA A 355 -24.73 -25.93 -6.57
C ALA A 355 -25.06 -27.19 -5.76
N LEU A 356 -26.34 -27.57 -5.72
CA LEU A 356 -26.81 -28.85 -5.16
C LEU A 356 -26.17 -30.04 -5.90
#